data_AF-A0A812C560-F1
#
_entry.id   AF-A0A812C560-F1
#
_cell.length_a   1.000
_cell.length_b   1.000
_cell.length_c   1.000
_cell.angle_alpha   90.00
_cell.angle_beta   90.00
_cell.angle_gamma   90.00
#
_symmetry.space_group_name_H-M   'P 1'
#
loop_
_entity.id
_entity.type
_entity.pdbx_description
1 polymer ?
#
loop_
_entity_poly.entity_id
_entity_poly.type
_entity_poly.pdbx_seq_one_letter_code
_entity_poly.pdbx_strand_id
1 'polypeptide(L)'
;MQLYNAERAYLNSLEKAESSDPGKDLYSLAFSELVVYIKGSKVTNTEAAPVVFRLADLASLYKLRLEQLEADSPNVHSTRLKEQLLARIPELETHKKGRDVLLAFKADIGPVLHEASQYSNALHLSKAADILRKEMLQYKTKFSSELKDGFGEKAIPPALFQFVCSIEHGVVIKSHLTHGIAKSDLAIAHFLQFNCYSKRREGLTTQIHSKDRETPFAVYVGLKVYAKTRERELIDKFHEHGLSISYDRLLEISGKLGETVIKQYVEEDVACSPVLQKGLFTTAAVDNTDHNPTATTASTSFHSTSISMFQHPSKENREQRVSPEITDSRTRKVPELPEYYTNIALAYFKKNPTPASVDEVSLPDPSLFQRNIRVEYEWLQKVQGTTDVDDDSNITWSAHHASQKRTSECETSITSLLPLLRDQAHSVATIKHAMKKVREAVANSRPGSWSTTLCHGKRNTVVLGQKKCGEDKYVIMFGWLHIEMTALKSIGSMLADSGWTSALVEADVVSSGTADSFLSATNVTKTRQAHQVTACSLFQLLKKVYSSYLAEHSDGDEEASSFVEWCDSSHFGSLS
;
A
#
# COMPACT_ATOMS: atom_id res chain seq x y z
N MET A 1 -65.64 -70.30 -32.27
CA MET A 1 -65.46 -68.84 -32.36
C MET A 1 -66.14 -68.06 -31.21
N GLN A 2 -67.24 -68.54 -30.62
CA GLN A 2 -67.88 -67.85 -29.48
C GLN A 2 -67.12 -68.00 -28.15
N LEU A 3 -66.45 -69.13 -27.89
CA LEU A 3 -65.59 -69.28 -26.69
C LEU A 3 -64.35 -68.36 -26.72
N TYR A 4 -63.68 -68.24 -27.86
CA TYR A 4 -62.47 -67.41 -28.00
C TYR A 4 -62.75 -65.91 -27.77
N ASN A 5 -63.90 -65.42 -28.23
CA ASN A 5 -64.30 -64.03 -28.01
C ASN A 5 -64.81 -63.79 -26.57
N ALA A 6 -65.42 -64.80 -25.94
CA ALA A 6 -65.84 -64.73 -24.54
C ALA A 6 -64.62 -64.76 -23.58
N GLU A 7 -63.61 -65.58 -23.86
CA GLU A 7 -62.35 -65.63 -23.12
C GLU A 7 -61.54 -64.35 -23.28
N ARG A 8 -61.50 -63.76 -24.48
CA ARG A 8 -60.85 -62.47 -24.71
C ARG A 8 -61.60 -61.29 -24.08
N ALA A 9 -62.93 -61.35 -24.01
CA ALA A 9 -63.73 -60.36 -23.27
C ALA A 9 -63.56 -60.51 -21.75
N TYR A 10 -63.44 -61.74 -21.25
CA TYR A 10 -63.15 -62.03 -19.84
C TYR A 10 -61.74 -61.60 -19.44
N LEU A 11 -60.72 -61.91 -20.27
CA LEU A 11 -59.34 -61.44 -20.09
C LEU A 11 -59.22 -59.92 -20.21
N ASN A 12 -59.93 -59.27 -21.14
CA ASN A 12 -60.00 -57.80 -21.19
C ASN A 12 -60.78 -57.19 -20.01
N SER A 13 -61.71 -57.92 -19.40
CA SER A 13 -62.44 -57.47 -18.20
C SER A 13 -61.61 -57.67 -16.93
N LEU A 14 -60.75 -58.69 -16.88
CA LEU A 14 -59.73 -58.88 -15.85
C LEU A 14 -58.58 -57.88 -16.02
N GLU A 15 -58.09 -57.61 -17.23
CA GLU A 15 -57.10 -56.55 -17.49
C GLU A 15 -57.69 -55.16 -17.20
N LYS A 16 -58.97 -54.88 -17.47
CA LYS A 16 -59.59 -53.58 -17.09
C LYS A 16 -59.98 -53.49 -15.61
N ALA A 17 -60.10 -54.60 -14.88
CA ALA A 17 -60.40 -54.61 -13.45
C ALA A 17 -59.13 -54.71 -12.57
N GLU A 18 -58.01 -55.20 -13.11
CA GLU A 18 -56.72 -55.34 -12.41
C GLU A 18 -55.56 -54.54 -13.02
N SER A 19 -55.79 -53.71 -14.06
CA SER A 19 -54.86 -52.63 -14.43
C SER A 19 -55.44 -51.26 -14.07
N SER A 20 -55.20 -50.84 -12.83
CA SER A 20 -54.96 -49.43 -12.55
C SER A 20 -53.71 -49.04 -13.34
N ASP A 21 -53.91 -48.56 -14.58
CA ASP A 21 -52.85 -48.10 -15.48
C ASP A 21 -51.97 -47.10 -14.69
N PRO A 22 -50.77 -47.51 -14.23
CA PRO A 22 -49.99 -46.69 -13.32
C PRO A 22 -49.57 -45.40 -14.02
N GLY A 23 -49.50 -45.39 -15.36
CA GLY A 23 -49.33 -44.17 -16.16
C GLY A 23 -50.50 -43.20 -16.04
N LYS A 24 -51.76 -43.67 -16.14
CA LYS A 24 -52.92 -42.77 -15.97
C LYS A 24 -53.07 -42.25 -14.55
N ASP A 25 -52.71 -43.04 -13.55
CA ASP A 25 -52.76 -42.61 -12.16
C ASP A 25 -51.67 -41.55 -11.89
N LEU A 26 -50.47 -41.68 -12.45
CA LEU A 26 -49.42 -40.67 -12.33
C LEU A 26 -49.76 -39.37 -13.09
N TYR A 27 -50.35 -39.45 -14.28
CA TYR A 27 -50.76 -38.27 -15.04
C TYR A 27 -51.95 -37.55 -14.42
N SER A 28 -52.91 -38.30 -13.88
CA SER A 28 -54.05 -37.75 -13.15
C SER A 28 -53.64 -37.19 -11.79
N LEU A 29 -52.68 -37.83 -11.10
CA LEU A 29 -52.06 -37.33 -9.87
C LEU A 29 -51.34 -36.00 -10.13
N ALA A 30 -50.39 -35.97 -11.06
CA ALA A 30 -49.66 -34.75 -11.43
C ALA A 30 -50.60 -33.64 -11.93
N PHE A 31 -51.68 -33.99 -12.65
CA PHE A 31 -52.65 -33.00 -13.12
C PHE A 31 -53.54 -32.49 -11.98
N SER A 32 -53.92 -33.36 -11.04
CA SER A 32 -54.64 -32.97 -9.85
C SER A 32 -53.80 -32.07 -8.94
N GLU A 33 -52.50 -32.36 -8.77
CA GLU A 33 -51.54 -31.50 -8.08
C GLU A 33 -51.41 -30.14 -8.77
N LEU A 34 -51.35 -30.11 -10.10
CA LEU A 34 -51.31 -28.87 -10.88
C LEU A 34 -52.60 -28.04 -10.74
N VAL A 35 -53.76 -28.70 -10.74
CA VAL A 35 -55.07 -28.05 -10.54
C VAL A 35 -55.21 -27.55 -9.09
N VAL A 36 -54.74 -28.32 -8.11
CA VAL A 36 -54.70 -27.92 -6.69
C VAL A 36 -53.74 -26.76 -6.49
N TYR A 37 -52.59 -26.73 -7.17
CA TYR A 37 -51.67 -25.59 -7.16
C TYR A 37 -52.33 -24.33 -7.73
N ILE A 38 -53.01 -24.43 -8.89
CA ILE A 38 -53.71 -23.30 -9.51
C ILE A 38 -54.90 -22.82 -8.65
N LYS A 39 -55.71 -23.72 -8.08
CA LYS A 39 -56.83 -23.34 -7.19
C LYS A 39 -56.36 -22.85 -5.82
N GLY A 40 -55.32 -23.47 -5.26
CA GLY A 40 -54.70 -23.09 -3.99
C GLY A 40 -54.04 -21.72 -4.05
N SER A 41 -53.47 -21.35 -5.20
CA SER A 41 -52.96 -20.00 -5.45
C SER A 41 -54.06 -18.91 -5.45
N LYS A 42 -55.33 -19.29 -5.63
CA LYS A 42 -56.48 -18.37 -5.51
C LYS A 42 -56.97 -18.22 -4.06
N VAL A 43 -56.91 -19.29 -3.26
CA VAL A 43 -57.40 -19.32 -1.86
C VAL A 43 -56.38 -18.74 -0.87
N THR A 44 -55.08 -18.88 -1.16
CA THR A 44 -54.01 -18.29 -0.34
C THR A 44 -53.82 -16.80 -0.57
N ASN A 45 -54.46 -16.24 -1.60
CA ASN A 45 -54.28 -14.88 -2.07
C ASN A 45 -55.57 -14.06 -1.92
N THR A 46 -56.26 -14.23 -0.79
CA THR A 46 -57.60 -13.68 -0.57
C THR A 46 -57.65 -12.17 -0.41
N GLU A 47 -56.53 -11.45 -0.32
CA GLU A 47 -56.56 -9.98 -0.20
C GLU A 47 -55.52 -9.16 -0.98
N ALA A 48 -54.54 -9.73 -1.73
CA ALA A 48 -53.57 -8.84 -2.40
C ALA A 48 -52.73 -9.50 -3.51
N ALA A 49 -53.33 -10.00 -4.61
CA ALA A 49 -52.69 -10.16 -5.93
C ALA A 49 -53.48 -11.06 -6.91
N PRO A 50 -53.94 -10.61 -8.10
CA PRO A 50 -54.32 -11.52 -9.18
C PRO A 50 -53.20 -12.43 -9.73
N VAL A 51 -53.44 -13.74 -9.69
CA VAL A 51 -52.51 -14.77 -10.14
C VAL A 51 -52.62 -15.04 -11.66
N VAL A 52 -51.51 -14.87 -12.38
CA VAL A 52 -51.41 -15.12 -13.84
C VAL A 52 -50.39 -16.22 -14.14
N PHE A 53 -50.76 -17.15 -15.02
CA PHE A 53 -49.90 -18.27 -15.43
C PHE A 53 -49.57 -18.23 -16.92
N ARG A 54 -48.30 -18.46 -17.28
CA ARG A 54 -47.92 -18.77 -18.67
C ARG A 54 -48.17 -20.25 -18.96
N LEU A 55 -48.85 -20.55 -20.06
CA LEU A 55 -49.13 -21.93 -20.47
C LEU A 55 -47.84 -22.73 -20.73
N ALA A 56 -46.80 -22.09 -21.26
CA ALA A 56 -45.49 -22.73 -21.48
C ALA A 56 -44.82 -23.15 -20.16
N ASP A 57 -44.92 -22.31 -19.13
CA ASP A 57 -44.36 -22.57 -17.80
C ASP A 57 -45.17 -23.69 -17.11
N LEU A 58 -46.51 -23.64 -17.18
CA LEU A 58 -47.37 -24.71 -16.66
C LEU A 58 -47.14 -26.05 -17.38
N ALA A 59 -46.94 -26.03 -18.70
CA ALA A 59 -46.62 -27.23 -19.46
C ALA A 59 -45.24 -27.79 -19.08
N SER A 60 -44.27 -26.91 -18.84
CA SER A 60 -42.93 -27.28 -18.38
C SER A 60 -42.95 -27.85 -16.95
N LEU A 61 -43.69 -27.22 -16.04
CA LEU A 61 -43.89 -27.70 -14.67
C LEU A 61 -44.61 -29.05 -14.64
N TYR A 62 -45.66 -29.21 -15.45
CA TYR A 62 -46.37 -30.48 -15.58
C TYR A 62 -45.44 -31.57 -16.13
N LYS A 63 -44.63 -31.26 -17.14
CA LYS A 63 -43.65 -32.19 -17.71
C LYS A 63 -42.56 -32.58 -16.70
N LEU A 64 -41.95 -31.60 -16.02
CA LEU A 64 -40.95 -31.82 -14.96
C LEU A 64 -41.51 -32.70 -13.83
N ARG A 65 -42.76 -32.47 -13.43
CA ARG A 65 -43.40 -33.28 -12.40
C ARG A 65 -43.64 -34.72 -12.84
N LEU A 66 -44.02 -34.93 -14.10
CA LEU A 66 -44.14 -36.26 -14.69
C LEU A 66 -42.77 -36.97 -14.77
N GLU A 67 -41.70 -36.26 -15.14
CA GLU A 67 -40.33 -36.79 -15.15
C GLU A 67 -39.87 -37.18 -13.73
N GLN A 68 -40.19 -36.38 -12.71
CA GLN A 68 -39.89 -36.69 -11.30
C GLN A 68 -40.68 -37.88 -10.75
N LEU A 69 -41.85 -38.15 -11.30
CA LEU A 69 -42.69 -39.30 -10.96
C LEU A 69 -42.34 -40.54 -11.79
N GLU A 70 -41.17 -40.54 -12.44
CA GLU A 70 -40.64 -41.62 -13.27
C GLU A 70 -41.58 -42.03 -14.43
N ALA A 71 -42.37 -41.08 -14.97
CA ALA A 71 -43.19 -41.33 -16.14
C ALA A 71 -42.31 -41.42 -17.40
N ASP A 72 -42.39 -42.51 -18.14
CA ASP A 72 -41.59 -42.74 -19.35
C ASP A 72 -41.89 -41.71 -20.46
N SER A 73 -40.91 -40.86 -20.77
CA SER A 73 -40.91 -39.90 -21.90
C SER A 73 -42.19 -39.03 -22.02
N PRO A 74 -42.45 -38.12 -21.06
CA PRO A 74 -43.72 -37.41 -20.99
C PRO A 74 -43.90 -36.41 -22.13
N ASN A 75 -44.84 -36.73 -23.03
CA ASN A 75 -45.20 -35.87 -24.16
C ASN A 75 -46.40 -34.97 -23.80
N VAL A 76 -46.10 -33.79 -23.28
CA VAL A 76 -47.11 -32.82 -22.84
C VAL A 76 -47.54 -31.92 -24.00
N HIS A 77 -48.78 -32.09 -24.47
CA HIS A 77 -49.35 -31.23 -25.51
C HIS A 77 -50.02 -29.99 -24.90
N SER A 78 -49.39 -28.82 -25.01
CA SER A 78 -49.83 -27.58 -24.33
C SER A 78 -51.27 -27.18 -24.66
N THR A 79 -51.74 -27.39 -25.91
CA THR A 79 -53.13 -27.09 -26.29
C THR A 79 -54.15 -27.97 -25.57
N ARG A 80 -53.85 -29.26 -25.39
CA ARG A 80 -54.73 -30.22 -24.71
C ARG A 80 -54.74 -29.99 -23.20
N LEU A 81 -53.58 -29.67 -22.63
CA LEU A 81 -53.46 -29.27 -21.23
C LEU A 81 -54.27 -28.01 -20.93
N LYS A 82 -54.21 -27.01 -21.82
CA LYS A 82 -55.02 -25.78 -21.73
C LYS A 82 -56.52 -26.06 -21.70
N GLU A 83 -57.01 -26.89 -22.63
CA GLU A 83 -58.44 -27.25 -22.70
C GLU A 83 -58.90 -28.01 -21.44
N GLN A 84 -58.07 -28.93 -20.93
CA GLN A 84 -58.37 -29.66 -19.70
C GLN A 84 -58.41 -28.75 -18.46
N LEU A 85 -57.52 -27.76 -18.37
CA LEU A 85 -57.51 -26.79 -17.28
C LEU A 85 -58.75 -25.89 -17.31
N LEU A 86 -59.14 -25.39 -18.49
CA LEU A 86 -60.34 -24.56 -18.65
C LEU A 86 -61.63 -25.34 -18.35
N ALA A 87 -61.68 -26.62 -18.72
CA ALA A 87 -62.83 -27.48 -18.41
C ALA A 87 -62.97 -27.76 -16.90
N ARG A 88 -61.86 -27.82 -16.15
CA ARG A 88 -61.87 -28.17 -14.72
C ARG A 88 -61.86 -26.94 -13.78
N ILE A 89 -61.53 -25.76 -14.32
CA ILE A 89 -61.54 -24.47 -13.61
C ILE A 89 -62.27 -23.45 -14.50
N PRO A 90 -63.61 -23.36 -14.43
CA PRO A 90 -64.42 -22.54 -15.33
C PRO A 90 -64.23 -21.02 -15.14
N GLU A 91 -63.57 -20.59 -14.08
CA GLU A 91 -63.30 -19.18 -13.75
C GLU A 91 -62.04 -18.62 -14.44
N LEU A 92 -61.29 -19.49 -15.14
CA LEU A 92 -60.03 -19.19 -15.81
C LEU A 92 -60.29 -18.77 -17.28
N GLU A 93 -59.65 -17.69 -17.74
CA GLU A 93 -59.71 -17.21 -19.12
C GLU A 93 -58.32 -17.20 -19.77
N THR A 94 -58.29 -17.37 -21.11
CA THR A 94 -57.03 -17.37 -21.88
C THR A 94 -56.84 -16.08 -22.65
N HIS A 95 -55.64 -15.53 -22.57
CA HIS A 95 -55.25 -14.35 -23.33
C HIS A 95 -54.00 -14.63 -24.16
N LYS A 96 -54.04 -14.28 -25.45
CA LYS A 96 -52.89 -14.40 -26.35
C LYS A 96 -52.06 -13.11 -26.29
N LYS A 97 -50.77 -13.21 -25.99
CA LYS A 97 -49.82 -12.11 -26.04
C LYS A 97 -48.65 -12.52 -26.93
N GLY A 98 -48.71 -12.12 -28.21
CA GLY A 98 -47.73 -12.56 -29.20
C GLY A 98 -47.78 -14.08 -29.42
N ARG A 99 -46.66 -14.77 -29.21
CA ARG A 99 -46.57 -16.24 -29.32
C ARG A 99 -46.99 -16.98 -28.05
N ASP A 100 -47.21 -16.26 -26.95
CA ASP A 100 -47.51 -16.85 -25.64
C ASP A 100 -49.01 -16.83 -25.34
N VAL A 101 -49.45 -17.85 -24.59
CA VAL A 101 -50.81 -17.99 -24.07
C VAL A 101 -50.76 -17.86 -22.55
N LEU A 102 -51.44 -16.86 -22.01
CA LEU A 102 -51.58 -16.59 -20.58
C LEU A 102 -52.94 -17.09 -20.08
N LEU A 103 -52.99 -17.56 -18.84
CA LEU A 103 -54.21 -17.97 -18.14
C LEU A 103 -54.36 -17.14 -16.86
N ALA A 104 -55.52 -16.50 -16.69
CA ALA A 104 -55.83 -15.65 -15.53
C ALA A 104 -57.32 -15.80 -15.15
N PHE A 105 -57.70 -15.44 -13.93
CA PHE A 105 -59.11 -15.51 -13.52
C PHE A 105 -59.92 -14.29 -14.02
N LYS A 106 -61.19 -14.51 -14.37
CA LYS A 106 -62.06 -13.53 -15.04
C LYS A 106 -62.30 -12.22 -14.25
N ALA A 107 -62.23 -12.27 -12.93
CA ALA A 107 -62.51 -11.12 -12.04
C ALA A 107 -61.31 -10.15 -11.87
N ASP A 108 -60.14 -10.50 -12.40
CA ASP A 108 -58.86 -9.95 -11.92
C ASP A 108 -58.17 -8.98 -12.91
N ILE A 109 -58.77 -8.67 -14.06
CA ILE A 109 -58.12 -7.91 -15.15
C ILE A 109 -57.70 -6.47 -14.76
N GLY A 110 -58.49 -5.78 -13.92
CA GLY A 110 -58.15 -4.43 -13.40
C GLY A 110 -57.04 -4.45 -12.35
N PRO A 111 -57.13 -5.31 -11.33
CA PRO A 111 -56.05 -5.59 -10.39
C PRO A 111 -54.76 -6.08 -11.08
N VAL A 112 -54.78 -6.77 -12.23
CA VAL A 112 -53.56 -7.24 -12.93
C VAL A 112 -52.73 -6.07 -13.46
N LEU A 113 -53.39 -4.99 -13.91
CA LEU A 113 -52.72 -3.73 -14.27
C LEU A 113 -52.21 -2.96 -13.04
N HIS A 114 -52.86 -3.11 -11.89
CA HIS A 114 -52.48 -2.50 -10.61
C HIS A 114 -51.39 -3.31 -9.87
N GLU A 115 -51.35 -4.64 -9.95
CA GLU A 115 -50.36 -5.50 -9.30
C GLU A 115 -49.07 -5.61 -10.12
N ALA A 116 -49.15 -5.43 -11.45
CA ALA A 116 -47.99 -5.05 -12.26
C ALA A 116 -47.31 -3.76 -11.75
N SER A 117 -48.03 -2.91 -11.00
CA SER A 117 -47.47 -1.75 -10.28
C SER A 117 -46.96 -2.06 -8.87
N GLN A 118 -47.13 -3.29 -8.34
CA GLN A 118 -46.62 -3.77 -7.04
C GLN A 118 -45.47 -4.79 -7.16
N TYR A 119 -45.37 -5.54 -8.27
CA TYR A 119 -44.07 -6.10 -8.73
C TYR A 119 -43.02 -5.01 -8.98
N SER A 120 -43.45 -3.74 -8.99
CA SER A 120 -42.66 -2.51 -8.95
C SER A 120 -41.32 -2.68 -8.25
N ASN A 121 -41.22 -3.05 -6.97
CA ASN A 121 -39.92 -3.01 -6.31
C ASN A 121 -38.93 -4.07 -6.81
N ALA A 122 -39.37 -5.31 -7.03
CA ALA A 122 -38.51 -6.35 -7.61
C ALA A 122 -38.18 -6.05 -9.09
N LEU A 123 -39.14 -5.49 -9.83
CA LEU A 123 -38.97 -5.02 -11.20
C LEU A 123 -38.07 -3.78 -11.26
N HIS A 124 -38.11 -2.90 -10.25
CA HIS A 124 -37.29 -1.70 -10.10
C HIS A 124 -35.88 -2.08 -9.71
N LEU A 125 -35.69 -3.05 -8.81
CA LEU A 125 -34.39 -3.63 -8.49
C LEU A 125 -33.82 -4.36 -9.70
N SER A 126 -34.62 -5.15 -10.42
CA SER A 126 -34.17 -5.81 -11.65
C SER A 126 -33.84 -4.79 -12.74
N LYS A 127 -34.65 -3.74 -12.91
CA LYS A 127 -34.37 -2.65 -13.85
C LYS A 127 -33.12 -1.87 -13.44
N ALA A 128 -32.96 -1.54 -12.16
CA ALA A 128 -31.79 -0.84 -11.63
C ALA A 128 -30.52 -1.69 -11.83
N ALA A 129 -30.59 -2.99 -11.50
CA ALA A 129 -29.51 -3.93 -11.76
C ALA A 129 -29.21 -4.06 -13.26
N ASP A 130 -30.22 -4.10 -14.13
CA ASP A 130 -30.02 -4.15 -15.59
C ASP A 130 -29.41 -2.87 -16.13
N ILE A 131 -29.83 -1.69 -15.65
CA ILE A 131 -29.26 -0.39 -16.03
C ILE A 131 -27.79 -0.35 -15.60
N LEU A 132 -27.51 -0.61 -14.34
CA LEU A 132 -26.15 -0.62 -13.79
C LEU A 132 -25.29 -1.65 -14.49
N ARG A 133 -25.76 -2.89 -14.69
CA ARG A 133 -24.99 -3.92 -15.40
C ARG A 133 -24.69 -3.52 -16.84
N LYS A 134 -25.63 -2.90 -17.57
CA LYS A 134 -25.37 -2.40 -18.94
C LYS A 134 -24.26 -1.36 -18.94
N GLU A 135 -24.32 -0.39 -18.03
CA GLU A 135 -23.28 0.63 -17.89
C GLU A 135 -21.94 0.00 -17.50
N MET A 136 -21.90 -0.83 -16.46
CA MET A 136 -20.69 -1.50 -15.99
C MET A 136 -20.02 -2.37 -17.06
N LEU A 137 -20.82 -3.06 -17.90
CA LEU A 137 -20.30 -3.91 -18.97
C LEU A 137 -19.77 -3.10 -20.17
N GLN A 138 -20.33 -1.91 -20.42
CA GLN A 138 -19.86 -0.98 -21.45
C GLN A 138 -18.68 -0.14 -20.97
N TYR A 139 -18.60 0.12 -19.66
CA TYR A 139 -17.55 0.91 -19.05
C TYR A 139 -16.24 0.11 -19.01
N LYS A 140 -15.29 0.54 -19.84
CA LYS A 140 -13.97 -0.07 -19.93
C LYS A 140 -12.96 0.82 -19.27
N THR A 141 -12.17 0.23 -18.39
CA THR A 141 -11.08 0.90 -17.71
C THR A 141 -9.85 0.03 -17.84
N LYS A 142 -8.75 0.67 -18.27
CA LYS A 142 -7.44 0.04 -18.25
C LYS A 142 -6.68 0.61 -17.07
N PHE A 143 -6.10 -0.27 -16.27
CA PHE A 143 -5.12 0.12 -15.26
C PHE A 143 -3.93 0.80 -15.94
N SER A 144 -3.66 2.05 -15.59
CA SER A 144 -2.40 2.75 -15.87
C SER A 144 -1.41 2.52 -14.73
N SER A 145 -0.11 2.58 -15.00
CA SER A 145 0.99 2.40 -14.02
C SER A 145 0.90 3.28 -12.77
N GLU A 146 0.08 4.32 -12.80
CA GLU A 146 -0.06 5.29 -11.72
C GLU A 146 -1.39 5.13 -10.97
N LEU A 147 -1.30 5.08 -9.63
CA LEU A 147 -2.42 5.23 -8.71
C LEU A 147 -2.41 6.68 -8.18
N LYS A 148 -2.78 7.65 -9.02
CA LYS A 148 -2.89 9.06 -8.62
C LYS A 148 -4.15 9.33 -7.80
N ASP A 149 -4.13 10.37 -6.97
CA ASP A 149 -5.32 10.85 -6.25
C ASP A 149 -6.44 11.18 -7.26
N GLY A 150 -7.65 10.68 -6.99
CA GLY A 150 -8.82 10.79 -7.88
C GLY A 150 -8.90 9.73 -8.99
N PHE A 151 -7.92 8.84 -9.15
CA PHE A 151 -7.99 7.74 -10.13
C PHE A 151 -9.07 6.71 -9.78
N GLY A 152 -9.43 6.60 -8.50
CA GLY A 152 -10.50 5.73 -8.02
C GLY A 152 -11.86 6.08 -8.64
N GLU A 153 -12.23 7.36 -8.71
CA GLU A 153 -13.56 7.77 -9.18
C GLU A 153 -13.75 7.57 -10.69
N LYS A 154 -12.68 7.77 -11.48
CA LYS A 154 -12.72 7.60 -12.95
C LYS A 154 -12.68 6.15 -13.41
N ALA A 155 -12.48 5.21 -12.49
CA ALA A 155 -12.33 3.79 -12.82
C ALA A 155 -13.65 3.00 -12.74
N ILE A 156 -14.75 3.67 -12.37
CA ILE A 156 -16.07 3.09 -12.19
C ILE A 156 -17.15 3.99 -12.83
N PRO A 157 -18.29 3.42 -13.26
CA PRO A 157 -19.41 4.23 -13.73
C PRO A 157 -19.94 5.16 -12.61
N PRO A 158 -20.18 6.46 -12.89
CA PRO A 158 -20.73 7.38 -11.90
C PRO A 158 -22.08 6.92 -11.33
N ALA A 159 -22.94 6.27 -12.14
CA ALA A 159 -24.21 5.75 -11.66
C ALA A 159 -24.04 4.60 -10.65
N LEU A 160 -23.01 3.76 -10.84
CA LEU A 160 -22.68 2.69 -9.88
C LEU A 160 -22.22 3.29 -8.55
N PHE A 161 -21.32 4.28 -8.61
CA PHE A 161 -20.85 4.97 -7.42
C PHE A 161 -22.00 5.62 -6.66
N GLN A 162 -22.84 6.39 -7.35
CA GLN A 162 -24.01 7.05 -6.77
C GLN A 162 -25.00 6.04 -6.16
N PHE A 163 -25.18 4.88 -6.79
CA PHE A 163 -26.05 3.82 -6.29
C PHE A 163 -25.50 3.22 -4.99
N VAL A 164 -24.19 2.96 -4.89
CA VAL A 164 -23.55 2.49 -3.65
C VAL A 164 -23.67 3.53 -2.54
N CYS A 165 -23.38 4.81 -2.81
CA CYS A 165 -23.58 5.88 -1.83
C CYS A 165 -25.04 5.95 -1.35
N SER A 166 -26.00 5.73 -2.26
CA SER A 166 -27.43 5.72 -1.91
C SER A 166 -27.82 4.52 -1.05
N ILE A 167 -27.09 3.40 -1.13
CA ILE A 167 -27.26 2.23 -0.27
C ILE A 167 -26.65 2.48 1.11
N GLU A 168 -25.39 2.95 1.20
CA GLU A 168 -24.70 3.15 2.47
C GLU A 168 -25.29 4.32 3.28
N HIS A 169 -25.65 5.42 2.60
CA HIS A 169 -25.99 6.69 3.24
C HIS A 169 -27.46 7.14 3.00
N GLY A 170 -28.27 6.33 2.33
CA GLY A 170 -29.66 6.65 1.98
C GLY A 170 -29.79 7.53 0.73
N VAL A 171 -31.03 7.71 0.21
CA VAL A 171 -31.29 8.31 -1.12
C VAL A 171 -31.49 9.85 -1.07
N VAL A 172 -31.37 10.47 0.11
CA VAL A 172 -31.72 11.88 0.30
C VAL A 172 -30.49 12.76 0.08
N ILE A 173 -30.61 13.82 -0.73
CA ILE A 173 -29.48 14.73 -1.06
C ILE A 173 -28.79 15.27 0.21
N LYS A 174 -29.55 15.53 1.29
CA LYS A 174 -28.97 15.97 2.58
C LYS A 174 -28.01 14.94 3.18
N SER A 175 -28.29 13.64 3.07
CA SER A 175 -27.39 12.61 3.61
C SER A 175 -26.13 12.45 2.76
N HIS A 176 -26.20 12.74 1.46
CA HIS A 176 -25.02 12.77 0.58
C HIS A 176 -24.12 13.98 0.86
N LEU A 177 -24.71 15.13 1.18
CA LEU A 177 -23.98 16.36 1.55
C LEU A 177 -23.26 16.23 2.91
N THR A 178 -23.79 15.43 3.84
CA THR A 178 -23.19 15.25 5.17
C THR A 178 -22.06 14.22 5.21
N HIS A 179 -22.15 13.15 4.42
CA HIS A 179 -21.17 12.04 4.48
C HIS A 179 -20.04 12.16 3.45
N GLY A 180 -20.23 12.96 2.39
CA GLY A 180 -19.22 13.13 1.34
C GLY A 180 -18.90 11.82 0.62
N ILE A 181 -17.75 11.77 -0.07
CA ILE A 181 -17.26 10.55 -0.73
C ILE A 181 -16.55 9.68 0.32
N ALA A 182 -17.20 8.60 0.77
CA ALA A 182 -16.57 7.66 1.69
C ALA A 182 -15.61 6.73 0.93
N LYS A 183 -14.50 6.37 1.58
CA LYS A 183 -13.54 5.40 1.01
C LYS A 183 -14.15 3.99 0.88
N SER A 184 -15.15 3.66 1.72
CA SER A 184 -15.92 2.41 1.67
C SER A 184 -16.76 2.32 0.40
N ASP A 185 -17.52 3.38 0.08
CA ASP A 185 -18.35 3.46 -1.12
C ASP A 185 -17.54 3.15 -2.39
N LEU A 186 -16.38 3.82 -2.52
CA LEU A 186 -15.47 3.61 -3.64
C LEU A 186 -14.97 2.16 -3.69
N ALA A 187 -14.55 1.58 -2.57
CA ALA A 187 -14.07 0.20 -2.53
C ALA A 187 -15.16 -0.79 -2.99
N ILE A 188 -16.40 -0.65 -2.51
CA ILE A 188 -17.52 -1.51 -2.88
C ILE A 188 -17.85 -1.36 -4.37
N ALA A 189 -17.93 -0.13 -4.88
CA ALA A 189 -18.20 0.12 -6.29
C ALA A 189 -17.10 -0.49 -7.19
N HIS A 190 -15.83 -0.40 -6.79
CA HIS A 190 -14.72 -1.04 -7.50
C HIS A 190 -14.84 -2.57 -7.52
N PHE A 191 -15.27 -3.19 -6.43
CA PHE A 191 -15.48 -4.65 -6.40
C PHE A 191 -16.69 -5.07 -7.22
N LEU A 192 -17.78 -4.31 -7.21
CA LEU A 192 -18.94 -4.57 -8.06
C LEU A 192 -18.56 -4.51 -9.54
N GLN A 193 -17.80 -3.47 -9.95
CA GLN A 193 -17.31 -3.33 -11.32
C GLN A 193 -16.37 -4.50 -11.71
N PHE A 194 -15.43 -4.84 -10.84
CA PHE A 194 -14.44 -5.91 -11.06
C PHE A 194 -15.11 -7.29 -11.26
N ASN A 195 -16.12 -7.60 -10.43
CA ASN A 195 -16.81 -8.89 -10.44
C ASN A 195 -17.95 -8.97 -11.47
N CYS A 196 -18.21 -7.90 -12.25
CA CYS A 196 -19.27 -7.89 -13.27
C CYS A 196 -18.84 -8.60 -14.57
N TYR A 197 -19.65 -9.58 -14.99
CA TYR A 197 -19.40 -10.41 -16.18
C TYR A 197 -20.60 -10.47 -17.13
N SER A 198 -20.32 -10.65 -18.42
CA SER A 198 -21.35 -10.70 -19.48
C SER A 198 -22.07 -12.05 -19.55
N LYS A 199 -21.35 -13.17 -19.32
CA LYS A 199 -21.89 -14.55 -19.26
C LYS A 199 -21.10 -15.38 -18.25
N ARG A 200 -21.78 -16.14 -17.40
CA ARG A 200 -21.14 -17.16 -16.54
C ARG A 200 -20.86 -18.38 -17.41
N ARG A 201 -19.63 -18.90 -17.40
CA ARG A 201 -19.35 -20.20 -18.02
C ARG A 201 -19.77 -21.29 -17.02
N GLU A 202 -20.65 -22.19 -17.45
CA GLU A 202 -21.07 -23.34 -16.66
C GLU A 202 -19.87 -24.28 -16.43
N GLY A 203 -19.72 -24.79 -15.21
CA GLY A 203 -18.67 -25.76 -14.85
C GLY A 203 -17.35 -25.21 -14.30
N LEU A 204 -17.17 -23.88 -14.20
CA LEU A 204 -15.98 -23.29 -13.55
C LEU A 204 -16.25 -22.94 -12.08
N THR A 205 -15.35 -23.39 -11.20
CA THR A 205 -15.36 -23.06 -9.76
C THR A 205 -14.82 -21.66 -9.49
N THR A 206 -13.95 -21.14 -10.35
CA THR A 206 -13.31 -19.81 -10.22
C THR A 206 -13.92 -18.77 -11.15
N GLN A 207 -14.06 -17.55 -10.65
CA GLN A 207 -14.59 -16.41 -11.43
C GLN A 207 -13.52 -15.91 -12.42
N ILE A 208 -13.86 -15.84 -13.71
CA ILE A 208 -12.97 -15.23 -14.71
C ILE A 208 -13.27 -13.73 -14.77
N HIS A 209 -12.33 -12.91 -14.28
CA HIS A 209 -12.40 -11.46 -14.42
C HIS A 209 -11.89 -11.00 -15.79
N SER A 210 -12.49 -9.94 -16.31
CA SER A 210 -12.10 -9.34 -17.59
C SER A 210 -11.02 -8.29 -17.37
N LYS A 211 -9.91 -8.38 -18.12
CA LYS A 211 -8.81 -7.39 -18.07
C LYS A 211 -9.31 -5.96 -18.33
N ASP A 212 -10.26 -5.78 -19.24
CA ASP A 212 -10.84 -4.48 -19.60
C ASP A 212 -11.74 -3.85 -18.52
N ARG A 213 -11.95 -4.55 -17.40
CA ARG A 213 -12.73 -4.11 -16.23
C ARG A 213 -11.97 -4.34 -14.92
N GLU A 214 -10.65 -4.55 -15.00
CA GLU A 214 -9.80 -4.62 -13.82
C GLU A 214 -9.79 -3.25 -13.13
N THR A 215 -10.34 -3.20 -11.92
CA THR A 215 -10.39 -1.95 -11.17
C THR A 215 -9.07 -1.70 -10.47
N PRO A 216 -8.62 -0.43 -10.38
CA PRO A 216 -7.37 -0.06 -9.71
C PRO A 216 -7.33 -0.53 -8.25
N PHE A 217 -8.48 -0.56 -7.57
CA PHE A 217 -8.55 -1.03 -6.19
C PHE A 217 -8.27 -2.54 -6.07
N ALA A 218 -8.86 -3.39 -6.93
CA ALA A 218 -8.60 -4.83 -6.92
C ALA A 218 -7.13 -5.16 -7.26
N VAL A 219 -6.53 -4.39 -8.18
CA VAL A 219 -5.10 -4.48 -8.51
C VAL A 219 -4.24 -4.06 -7.30
N TYR A 220 -4.57 -2.92 -6.67
CA TYR A 220 -3.87 -2.41 -5.50
C TYR A 220 -3.91 -3.40 -4.33
N VAL A 221 -5.06 -3.99 -4.03
CA VAL A 221 -5.21 -4.98 -2.95
C VAL A 221 -4.27 -6.17 -3.21
N GLY A 222 -4.28 -6.73 -4.42
CA GLY A 222 -3.41 -7.85 -4.78
C GLY A 222 -1.92 -7.50 -4.63
N LEU A 223 -1.50 -6.36 -5.18
CA LEU A 223 -0.10 -5.88 -5.10
C LEU A 223 0.31 -5.60 -3.64
N LYS A 224 -0.54 -4.96 -2.86
CA LYS A 224 -0.25 -4.55 -1.48
C LYS A 224 -0.14 -5.75 -0.56
N VAL A 225 -1.06 -6.70 -0.66
CA VAL A 225 -1.04 -7.94 0.12
C VAL A 225 0.23 -8.72 -0.21
N TYR A 226 0.53 -8.92 -1.50
CA TYR A 226 1.74 -9.65 -1.90
C TYR A 226 3.03 -8.95 -1.45
N ALA A 227 3.09 -7.62 -1.55
CA ALA A 227 4.24 -6.86 -1.08
C ALA A 227 4.51 -7.04 0.42
N LYS A 228 3.47 -7.31 1.21
CA LYS A 228 3.55 -7.49 2.66
C LYS A 228 3.77 -8.94 3.08
N THR A 229 3.16 -9.91 2.41
CA THR A 229 3.19 -11.32 2.83
C THR A 229 4.13 -12.18 2.00
N ARG A 230 4.33 -11.84 0.72
CA ARG A 230 4.99 -12.69 -0.29
C ARG A 230 4.32 -14.06 -0.47
N GLU A 231 3.10 -14.25 0.03
CA GLU A 231 2.37 -15.52 0.00
C GLU A 231 1.46 -15.60 -1.21
N ARG A 232 1.74 -16.58 -2.10
CA ARG A 232 0.91 -16.85 -3.27
C ARG A 232 -0.48 -17.33 -2.89
N GLU A 233 -0.58 -18.30 -1.97
CA GLU A 233 -1.86 -18.92 -1.59
C GLU A 233 -2.87 -17.89 -1.07
N LEU A 234 -2.38 -16.87 -0.35
CA LEU A 234 -3.21 -15.77 0.14
C LEU A 234 -3.78 -14.95 -1.02
N ILE A 235 -2.97 -14.64 -2.04
CA ILE A 235 -3.44 -13.93 -3.24
C ILE A 235 -4.46 -14.76 -4.01
N ASP A 236 -4.19 -16.06 -4.18
CA ASP A 236 -5.12 -16.96 -4.87
C ASP A 236 -6.46 -17.03 -4.12
N LYS A 237 -6.47 -17.11 -2.77
CA LYS A 237 -7.69 -17.01 -1.96
C LYS A 237 -8.43 -15.68 -2.12
N PHE A 238 -7.71 -14.55 -2.13
CA PHE A 238 -8.33 -13.24 -2.34
C PHE A 238 -8.95 -13.14 -3.74
N HIS A 239 -8.29 -13.69 -4.75
CA HIS A 239 -8.80 -13.75 -6.10
C HIS A 239 -10.06 -14.62 -6.22
N GLU A 240 -10.08 -15.80 -5.59
CA GLU A 240 -11.25 -16.69 -5.54
C GLU A 240 -12.49 -15.99 -4.95
N HIS A 241 -12.30 -15.11 -3.97
CA HIS A 241 -13.37 -14.33 -3.35
C HIS A 241 -13.69 -13.02 -4.08
N GLY A 242 -13.08 -12.76 -5.24
CA GLY A 242 -13.33 -11.55 -6.04
C GLY A 242 -12.79 -10.26 -5.41
N LEU A 243 -11.83 -10.37 -4.49
CA LEU A 243 -11.24 -9.26 -3.74
C LEU A 243 -9.93 -8.75 -4.34
N SER A 244 -9.32 -9.50 -5.26
CA SER A 244 -8.10 -9.07 -5.95
C SER A 244 -7.90 -9.76 -7.29
N ILE A 245 -6.91 -9.27 -8.04
CA ILE A 245 -6.40 -9.96 -9.24
C ILE A 245 -5.70 -11.27 -8.88
N SER A 246 -5.60 -12.20 -9.86
CA SER A 246 -4.88 -13.45 -9.66
C SER A 246 -3.38 -13.25 -9.46
N TYR A 247 -2.72 -14.22 -8.84
CA TYR A 247 -1.27 -14.19 -8.68
C TYR A 247 -0.53 -14.12 -10.03
N ASP A 248 -1.02 -14.86 -11.03
CA ASP A 248 -0.49 -14.81 -12.40
C ASP A 248 -0.60 -13.40 -13.02
N ARG A 249 -1.72 -12.71 -12.78
CA ARG A 249 -1.93 -11.34 -13.25
C ARG A 249 -1.02 -10.36 -12.54
N LEU A 250 -0.80 -10.55 -11.23
CA LEU A 250 0.16 -9.77 -10.45
C LEU A 250 1.58 -9.90 -11.02
N LEU A 251 2.02 -11.12 -11.34
CA LEU A 251 3.32 -11.35 -11.98
C LEU A 251 3.40 -10.70 -13.37
N GLU A 252 2.32 -10.71 -14.14
CA GLU A 252 2.27 -10.00 -15.42
C GLU A 252 2.45 -8.48 -15.24
N ILE A 253 1.79 -7.87 -14.25
CA ILE A 253 1.95 -6.43 -13.95
C ILE A 253 3.39 -6.13 -13.52
N SER A 254 3.96 -6.96 -12.64
CA SER A 254 5.34 -6.83 -12.17
C SER A 254 6.35 -6.96 -13.32
N GLY A 255 6.18 -7.98 -14.18
CA GLY A 255 7.01 -8.22 -15.36
C GLY A 255 6.98 -7.03 -16.33
N LYS A 256 5.78 -6.53 -16.64
CA LYS A 256 5.58 -5.35 -17.49
C LYS A 256 6.24 -4.08 -16.95
N LEU A 257 6.08 -3.81 -15.66
CA LEU A 257 6.72 -2.66 -15.02
C LEU A 257 8.25 -2.80 -15.06
N GLY A 258 8.76 -3.99 -14.76
CA GLY A 258 10.19 -4.29 -14.85
C GLY A 258 10.75 -4.11 -16.26
N GLU A 259 10.06 -4.62 -17.28
CA GLU A 259 10.43 -4.47 -18.69
C GLU A 259 10.44 -3.01 -19.13
N THR A 260 9.42 -2.25 -18.73
CA THR A 260 9.30 -0.82 -19.04
C THR A 260 10.46 -0.04 -18.42
N VAL A 261 10.80 -0.30 -17.16
CA VAL A 261 11.92 0.34 -16.47
C VAL A 261 13.28 -0.06 -17.07
N ILE A 262 13.47 -1.33 -17.40
CA ILE A 262 14.73 -1.80 -18.01
C ILE A 262 14.91 -1.24 -19.42
N LYS A 263 13.83 -1.16 -20.20
CA LYS A 263 13.86 -0.49 -21.50
C LYS A 263 14.31 0.96 -21.38
N GLN A 264 13.77 1.68 -20.39
CA GLN A 264 14.22 3.04 -20.09
C GLN A 264 15.71 3.09 -19.71
N TYR A 265 16.21 2.13 -18.93
CA TYR A 265 17.64 2.06 -18.56
C TYR A 265 18.55 1.83 -19.76
N VAL A 266 18.08 1.11 -20.77
CA VAL A 266 18.82 0.87 -22.02
C VAL A 266 18.76 2.10 -22.93
N GLU A 267 17.60 2.75 -23.04
CA GLU A 267 17.43 3.98 -23.84
C GLU A 267 18.23 5.17 -23.27
N GLU A 268 18.29 5.30 -21.94
CA GLU A 268 19.03 6.36 -21.26
C GLU A 268 20.51 5.99 -21.00
N ASP A 269 20.93 4.76 -21.28
CA ASP A 269 22.24 4.18 -20.92
C ASP A 269 22.62 4.37 -19.42
N VAL A 270 21.60 4.53 -18.56
CA VAL A 270 21.75 4.79 -17.13
C VAL A 270 20.62 4.10 -16.37
N ALA A 271 20.99 3.34 -15.33
CA ALA A 271 20.03 2.78 -14.38
C ALA A 271 19.59 3.87 -13.39
N CYS A 272 18.62 4.69 -13.79
CA CYS A 272 18.09 5.78 -12.99
C CYS A 272 16.59 5.55 -12.71
N SER A 273 16.19 5.54 -11.45
CA SER A 273 14.78 5.33 -11.10
C SER A 273 13.86 6.39 -11.72
N PRO A 274 12.70 6.00 -12.29
CA PRO A 274 11.77 6.94 -12.92
C PRO A 274 11.14 7.93 -11.92
N VAL A 275 11.22 7.64 -10.62
CA VAL A 275 10.74 8.52 -9.54
C VAL A 275 11.62 9.78 -9.39
N LEU A 276 12.87 9.71 -9.82
CA LEU A 276 13.81 10.83 -9.71
C LEU A 276 13.50 11.91 -10.76
N GLN A 277 13.33 13.14 -10.30
CA GLN A 277 13.03 14.33 -11.09
C GLN A 277 14.29 14.98 -11.65
N LYS A 278 14.12 15.74 -12.74
CA LYS A 278 15.22 16.50 -13.33
C LYS A 278 15.45 17.82 -12.58
N GLY A 279 16.68 18.33 -12.64
CA GLY A 279 17.07 19.63 -12.09
C GLY A 279 17.29 19.68 -10.57
N LEU A 280 16.95 18.63 -9.81
CA LEU A 280 17.05 18.64 -8.35
C LEU A 280 18.44 18.30 -7.83
N PHE A 281 18.83 18.96 -6.73
CA PHE A 281 20.01 18.57 -5.97
C PHE A 281 19.82 17.17 -5.39
N THR A 282 20.81 16.31 -5.61
CA THR A 282 20.70 14.88 -5.31
C THR A 282 21.91 14.42 -4.49
N THR A 283 21.63 13.80 -3.35
CA THR A 283 22.62 13.09 -2.54
C THR A 283 22.39 11.59 -2.67
N ALA A 284 23.40 10.78 -2.40
CA ALA A 284 23.27 9.32 -2.41
C ALA A 284 23.94 8.69 -1.21
N ALA A 285 23.40 7.56 -0.75
CA ALA A 285 24.02 6.71 0.26
C ALA A 285 24.27 5.33 -0.34
N VAL A 286 25.42 4.75 0.00
CA VAL A 286 25.76 3.38 -0.37
C VAL A 286 25.88 2.60 0.93
N ASP A 287 25.12 1.52 1.06
CA ASP A 287 25.13 0.72 2.27
C ASP A 287 25.02 -0.77 1.97
N ASN A 288 25.37 -1.59 2.96
CA ASN A 288 25.07 -3.01 2.91
C ASN A 288 23.56 -3.20 3.10
N THR A 289 23.00 -4.14 2.35
CA THR A 289 21.69 -4.73 2.61
C THR A 289 21.91 -6.19 2.94
N ASP A 290 21.88 -6.47 4.22
CA ASP A 290 22.07 -7.79 4.79
C ASP A 290 20.71 -8.34 5.21
N HIS A 291 20.31 -9.47 4.62
CA HIS A 291 19.21 -10.27 5.14
C HIS A 291 19.82 -11.44 5.90
N ASN A 292 19.80 -11.34 7.22
CA ASN A 292 20.17 -12.42 8.12
C ASN A 292 18.90 -12.99 8.75
N PRO A 293 18.28 -14.02 8.17
CA PRO A 293 17.09 -14.63 8.74
C PRO A 293 17.47 -15.22 10.11
N THR A 294 16.80 -14.77 11.18
CA THR A 294 17.01 -15.23 12.57
C THR A 294 16.60 -16.69 12.79
N ALA A 295 16.11 -17.38 11.76
CA ALA A 295 15.65 -18.76 11.82
C ALA A 295 16.80 -19.74 11.59
N THR A 296 16.94 -20.72 12.48
CA THR A 296 17.93 -21.81 12.43
C THR A 296 17.78 -22.75 11.23
N THR A 297 16.69 -22.64 10.46
CA THR A 297 16.40 -23.41 9.24
C THR A 297 16.67 -22.63 7.95
N ALA A 298 17.05 -21.35 8.04
CA ALA A 298 17.21 -20.52 6.86
C ALA A 298 18.58 -20.76 6.18
N SER A 299 18.54 -21.26 4.95
CA SER A 299 19.72 -21.71 4.20
C SER A 299 20.45 -20.61 3.42
N THR A 300 19.96 -19.37 3.43
CA THR A 300 20.55 -18.30 2.59
C THR A 300 20.59 -16.97 3.34
N SER A 301 21.76 -16.62 3.87
CA SER A 301 22.06 -15.21 4.16
C SER A 301 22.25 -14.47 2.83
N PHE A 302 21.63 -13.30 2.68
CA PHE A 302 21.78 -12.47 1.49
C PHE A 302 22.57 -11.23 1.86
N HIS A 303 23.70 -11.03 1.17
CA HIS A 303 24.55 -9.86 1.33
C HIS A 303 24.60 -9.13 -0.01
N SER A 304 24.19 -7.87 -0.02
CA SER A 304 24.17 -7.04 -1.22
C SER A 304 24.51 -5.60 -0.88
N THR A 305 24.76 -4.80 -1.91
CA THR A 305 24.96 -3.36 -1.78
C THR A 305 23.76 -2.63 -2.34
N SER A 306 23.20 -1.72 -1.55
CA SER A 306 22.14 -0.81 -1.96
C SER A 306 22.71 0.57 -2.24
N ILE A 307 22.11 1.26 -3.23
CA ILE A 307 22.40 2.66 -3.54
C ILE A 307 21.07 3.41 -3.39
N SER A 308 20.98 4.21 -2.35
CA SER A 308 19.83 5.08 -2.07
C SER A 308 20.11 6.47 -2.60
N MET A 309 19.17 7.04 -3.35
CA MET A 309 19.22 8.37 -3.92
C MET A 309 18.19 9.25 -3.21
N PHE A 310 18.60 10.46 -2.81
CA PHE A 310 17.75 11.44 -2.13
C PHE A 310 17.82 12.76 -2.90
N GLN A 311 16.69 13.21 -3.42
CA GLN A 311 16.57 14.54 -4.01
C GLN A 311 15.96 15.48 -3.00
N HIS A 312 16.42 16.72 -3.03
CA HIS A 312 16.02 17.78 -2.09
C HIS A 312 15.28 18.87 -2.88
N PRO A 313 13.94 18.77 -3.00
CA PRO A 313 13.15 19.75 -3.72
C PRO A 313 13.17 21.11 -3.02
N SER A 314 13.03 22.17 -3.82
CA SER A 314 12.73 23.52 -3.34
C SER A 314 11.45 24.02 -4.00
N LYS A 315 10.83 25.05 -3.41
CA LYS A 315 9.58 25.65 -3.92
C LYS A 315 9.65 26.11 -5.40
N GLU A 316 10.85 26.27 -5.96
CA GLU A 316 11.10 26.79 -7.30
C GLU A 316 11.31 25.73 -8.40
N ASN A 317 11.60 24.46 -8.06
CA ASN A 317 12.17 23.49 -9.01
C ASN A 317 11.28 22.25 -9.30
N ARG A 318 9.96 22.42 -9.45
CA ARG A 318 9.04 21.30 -9.67
C ARG A 318 8.88 20.97 -11.16
N GLU A 319 9.79 20.15 -11.69
CA GLU A 319 9.54 19.45 -12.95
C GLU A 319 9.17 17.99 -12.67
N GLN A 320 7.91 17.63 -12.94
CA GLN A 320 7.44 16.27 -12.76
C GLN A 320 7.89 15.41 -13.95
N ARG A 321 8.70 14.38 -13.70
CA ARG A 321 9.03 13.39 -14.72
C ARG A 321 7.77 12.57 -15.03
N VAL A 322 7.44 12.44 -16.30
CA VAL A 322 6.30 11.62 -16.76
C VAL A 322 6.62 10.16 -16.47
N SER A 323 5.76 9.46 -15.73
CA SER A 323 5.92 8.03 -15.50
C SER A 323 5.87 7.28 -16.82
N PRO A 324 6.72 6.26 -17.02
CA PRO A 324 6.73 5.54 -18.28
C PRO A 324 5.42 4.76 -18.48
N GLU A 325 4.91 4.79 -19.71
CA GLU A 325 3.70 4.07 -20.09
C GLU A 325 3.96 2.55 -20.14
N ILE A 326 3.07 1.77 -19.54
CA ILE A 326 3.17 0.31 -19.52
C ILE A 326 2.98 -0.22 -20.95
N THR A 327 3.98 -0.98 -21.42
CA THR A 327 3.91 -1.68 -22.71
C THR A 327 2.93 -2.87 -22.68
N ASP A 328 2.30 -3.17 -23.82
CA ASP A 328 1.34 -4.28 -24.01
C ASP A 328 2.03 -5.67 -24.14
N SER A 329 3.12 -5.91 -23.40
CA SER A 329 3.81 -7.21 -23.40
C SER A 329 3.03 -8.27 -22.59
N ARG A 330 3.40 -9.56 -22.66
CA ARG A 330 2.79 -10.62 -21.81
C ARG A 330 3.81 -11.26 -20.88
N THR A 331 4.86 -10.52 -20.52
CA THR A 331 5.95 -11.03 -19.70
C THR A 331 5.51 -11.19 -18.24
N ARG A 332 5.80 -12.37 -17.67
CA ARG A 332 5.55 -12.68 -16.24
C ARG A 332 6.84 -12.69 -15.41
N LYS A 333 7.98 -12.49 -16.07
CA LYS A 333 9.30 -12.44 -15.47
C LYS A 333 9.86 -11.04 -15.66
N VAL A 334 10.41 -10.49 -14.59
CA VAL A 334 11.19 -9.26 -14.65
C VAL A 334 12.46 -9.55 -15.46
N PRO A 335 12.77 -8.78 -16.52
CA PRO A 335 13.99 -9.00 -17.29
C PRO A 335 15.26 -8.81 -16.45
N GLU A 336 16.37 -9.32 -16.94
CA GLU A 336 17.66 -9.10 -16.29
C GLU A 336 18.13 -7.66 -16.46
N LEU A 337 18.87 -7.17 -15.47
CA LEU A 337 19.45 -5.84 -15.52
C LEU A 337 20.58 -5.80 -16.57
N PRO A 338 20.78 -4.65 -17.24
CA PRO A 338 21.85 -4.49 -18.21
C PRO A 338 23.24 -4.81 -17.65
N GLU A 339 24.10 -5.44 -18.46
CA GLU A 339 25.46 -5.83 -18.06
C GLU A 339 26.31 -4.64 -17.61
N TYR A 340 26.15 -3.46 -18.21
CA TYR A 340 26.86 -2.25 -17.81
C TYR A 340 26.59 -1.84 -16.35
N TYR A 341 25.45 -2.29 -15.79
CA TYR A 341 25.05 -2.05 -14.42
C TYR A 341 25.50 -3.17 -13.48
N THR A 342 25.36 -4.43 -13.89
CA THR A 342 25.62 -5.60 -13.02
C THR A 342 27.09 -6.02 -12.99
N ASN A 343 27.84 -5.74 -14.05
CA ASN A 343 29.25 -6.14 -14.16
C ASN A 343 30.16 -5.15 -13.40
N ILE A 344 30.63 -5.57 -12.23
CA ILE A 344 31.54 -4.78 -11.38
C ILE A 344 32.98 -5.06 -11.79
N ALA A 345 33.62 -4.06 -12.39
CA ALA A 345 35.03 -4.17 -12.76
C ALA A 345 35.94 -4.27 -11.52
N LEU A 346 36.88 -5.20 -11.55
CA LEU A 346 37.84 -5.41 -10.47
C LEU A 346 38.60 -4.12 -10.15
N ALA A 347 38.62 -3.75 -8.87
CA ALA A 347 39.43 -2.66 -8.36
C ALA A 347 39.96 -3.01 -6.98
N TYR A 348 41.21 -2.64 -6.74
CA TYR A 348 41.91 -2.89 -5.50
C TYR A 348 42.76 -1.67 -5.10
N PHE A 349 43.06 -1.61 -3.81
CA PHE A 349 44.08 -0.74 -3.24
C PHE A 349 45.22 -1.59 -2.69
N LYS A 350 46.40 -0.97 -2.56
CA LYS A 350 47.43 -1.51 -1.66
C LYS A 350 46.86 -1.47 -0.22
N LYS A 351 47.23 -2.46 0.61
CA LYS A 351 46.73 -2.62 1.99
C LYS A 351 46.81 -1.30 2.75
N ASN A 352 45.72 -0.91 3.43
CA ASN A 352 45.57 0.35 4.16
C ASN A 352 45.88 1.61 3.33
N PRO A 353 45.04 1.98 2.36
CA PRO A 353 45.27 3.19 1.59
C PRO A 353 45.11 4.43 2.49
N THR A 354 46.14 5.27 2.52
CA THR A 354 46.10 6.57 3.19
C THR A 354 45.42 7.60 2.28
N PRO A 355 44.48 8.41 2.80
CA PRO A 355 43.99 9.59 2.08
C PRO A 355 45.16 10.52 1.73
N ALA A 356 44.99 11.34 0.70
CA ALA A 356 45.97 12.37 0.38
C ALA A 356 46.02 13.41 1.52
N SER A 357 47.19 13.99 1.77
CA SER A 357 47.30 15.13 2.68
C SER A 357 46.47 16.27 2.13
N VAL A 358 45.64 16.88 2.97
CA VAL A 358 44.93 18.11 2.61
C VAL A 358 45.89 19.26 2.93
N ASP A 359 46.15 20.13 1.95
CA ASP A 359 46.89 21.37 2.22
C ASP A 359 46.05 22.24 3.14
N GLU A 360 46.68 22.77 4.19
CA GLU A 360 46.17 23.70 5.20
C GLU A 360 44.64 23.74 5.37
N VAL A 361 44.12 23.02 6.38
CA VAL A 361 42.73 23.18 6.80
C VAL A 361 42.58 24.61 7.31
N SER A 362 41.90 25.47 6.56
CA SER A 362 41.41 26.73 7.09
C SER A 362 40.51 26.39 8.27
N LEU A 363 41.04 26.55 9.48
CA LEU A 363 40.22 26.48 10.68
C LEU A 363 39.10 27.52 10.54
N PRO A 364 37.88 27.20 10.99
CA PRO A 364 36.82 28.19 11.01
C PRO A 364 37.30 29.42 11.79
N ASP A 365 36.87 30.61 11.33
CA ASP A 365 37.12 31.87 12.02
C ASP A 365 36.88 31.71 13.54
N PRO A 366 37.85 32.05 14.42
CA PRO A 366 37.67 32.00 15.87
C PRO A 366 36.37 32.68 16.35
N SER A 367 35.88 33.68 15.62
CA SER A 367 34.60 34.33 15.91
C SER A 367 33.38 33.39 15.85
N LEU A 368 33.44 32.33 15.02
CA LEU A 368 32.40 31.31 14.94
C LEU A 368 32.33 30.47 16.22
N PHE A 369 33.48 30.18 16.84
CA PHE A 369 33.53 29.47 18.11
C PHE A 369 32.86 30.29 19.22
N GLN A 370 33.20 31.58 19.32
CA GLN A 370 32.57 32.51 20.27
C GLN A 370 31.07 32.71 20.03
N ARG A 371 30.61 32.66 18.78
CA ARG A 371 29.17 32.72 18.49
C ARG A 371 28.44 31.45 18.91
N ASN A 372 29.03 30.28 18.65
CA ASN A 372 28.41 28.99 18.95
C ASN A 372 28.38 28.72 20.46
N ILE A 373 29.42 29.10 21.21
CA ILE A 373 29.46 28.88 22.68
C ILE A 373 28.38 29.67 23.43
N ARG A 374 27.96 30.84 22.91
CA ARG A 374 26.85 31.63 23.49
C ARG A 374 25.54 30.83 23.51
N VAL A 375 25.24 30.13 22.42
CA VAL A 375 24.04 29.29 22.30
C VAL A 375 24.09 28.13 23.30
N GLU A 376 25.28 27.59 23.57
CA GLU A 376 25.45 26.55 24.60
C GLU A 376 25.25 27.10 26.02
N TYR A 377 25.67 28.33 26.30
CA TYR A 377 25.36 28.99 27.58
C TYR A 377 23.87 29.26 27.76
N GLU A 378 23.13 29.61 26.70
CA GLU A 378 21.67 29.74 26.75
C GLU A 378 21.00 28.41 27.12
N TRP A 379 21.46 27.30 26.55
CA TRP A 379 21.01 25.97 26.93
C TRP A 379 21.32 25.67 28.41
N LEU A 380 22.55 25.90 28.87
CA LEU A 380 22.96 25.65 30.25
C LEU A 380 22.16 26.49 31.26
N GLN A 381 21.89 27.76 30.95
CA GLN A 381 21.04 28.63 31.76
C GLN A 381 19.60 28.13 31.82
N LYS A 382 19.05 27.67 30.69
CA LYS A 382 17.71 27.08 30.63
C LYS A 382 17.61 25.85 31.54
N VAL A 383 18.61 24.96 31.48
CA VAL A 383 18.64 23.76 32.34
C VAL A 383 18.74 24.15 33.82
N GLN A 384 19.60 25.13 34.17
CA GLN A 384 19.74 25.60 35.54
C GLN A 384 18.45 26.22 36.10
N GLY A 385 17.70 26.95 35.28
CA GLY A 385 16.46 27.63 35.69
C GLY A 385 15.21 26.74 35.71
N THR A 386 15.31 25.48 35.26
CA THR A 386 14.16 24.56 35.22
C THR A 386 14.07 23.78 36.52
N THR A 387 13.03 24.05 37.32
CA THR A 387 12.77 23.37 38.59
C THR A 387 11.78 22.20 38.47
N ASP A 388 10.86 22.27 37.52
CA ASP A 388 9.89 21.22 37.19
C ASP A 388 10.00 20.84 35.71
N VAL A 389 10.05 19.53 35.44
CA VAL A 389 10.15 18.98 34.09
C VAL A 389 8.75 18.57 33.63
N ASP A 390 8.14 19.37 32.75
CA ASP A 390 6.98 18.94 31.97
C ASP A 390 7.41 18.32 30.63
N ASP A 391 6.44 17.74 29.90
CA ASP A 391 6.69 17.12 28.59
C ASP A 391 7.18 18.12 27.51
N ASP A 392 6.98 19.44 27.70
CA ASP A 392 7.33 20.51 26.74
C ASP A 392 8.65 21.24 27.06
N SER A 393 9.27 20.93 28.20
CA SER A 393 10.38 21.68 28.79
C SER A 393 11.67 21.70 27.95
N ASN A 394 11.81 20.84 26.91
CA ASN A 394 12.91 20.84 25.93
C ASN A 394 14.31 21.07 26.59
N ILE A 395 14.59 20.34 27.69
CA ILE A 395 15.78 20.55 28.53
C ILE A 395 17.03 19.81 28.03
N THR A 396 16.85 18.75 27.22
CA THR A 396 18.01 18.06 26.63
C THR A 396 18.67 18.96 25.59
N TRP A 397 20.00 18.84 25.44
CA TRP A 397 20.76 19.58 24.45
C TRP A 397 20.13 19.47 23.05
N SER A 398 19.79 18.25 22.63
CA SER A 398 19.16 18.00 21.33
C SER A 398 17.78 18.64 21.18
N ALA A 399 16.96 18.65 22.24
CA ALA A 399 15.63 19.24 22.19
C ALA A 399 15.70 20.78 22.17
N HIS A 400 16.60 21.36 22.96
CA HIS A 400 16.86 22.80 22.95
C HIS A 400 17.27 23.27 21.55
N HIS A 401 18.30 22.65 20.97
CA HIS A 401 18.79 23.00 19.62
C HIS A 401 17.79 22.67 18.51
N ALA A 402 16.96 21.63 18.66
CA ALA A 402 15.88 21.35 17.71
C ALA A 402 14.73 22.37 17.77
N SER A 403 14.48 22.98 18.94
CA SER A 403 13.45 24.00 19.14
C SER A 403 13.85 25.38 18.58
N GLN A 404 15.15 25.62 18.42
CA GLN A 404 15.64 26.83 17.74
C GLN A 404 15.24 26.76 16.27
N LYS A 405 14.68 27.85 15.73
CA LYS A 405 14.13 27.92 14.36
C LYS A 405 15.11 27.32 13.35
N ARG A 406 14.77 26.16 12.79
CA ARG A 406 15.44 25.63 11.59
C ARG A 406 15.18 26.59 10.44
N THR A 407 16.20 26.84 9.62
CA THR A 407 16.07 27.58 8.36
C THR A 407 15.04 26.90 7.46
N SER A 408 14.02 27.67 7.06
CA SER A 408 12.97 27.37 6.06
C SER A 408 12.19 26.07 6.25
N GLU A 409 10.93 26.04 5.81
CA GLU A 409 10.21 24.78 5.64
C GLU A 409 11.00 23.90 4.64
N CYS A 410 11.53 22.78 5.12
CA CYS A 410 12.17 21.79 4.25
C CYS A 410 11.07 20.92 3.64
N GLU A 411 10.99 20.89 2.31
CA GLU A 411 10.07 19.97 1.61
C GLU A 411 10.53 18.52 1.81
N THR A 412 9.58 17.58 1.76
CA THR A 412 9.90 16.15 1.87
C THR A 412 10.81 15.71 0.74
N SER A 413 11.97 15.12 1.07
CA SER A 413 12.92 14.61 0.09
C SER A 413 12.32 13.47 -0.74
N ILE A 414 12.58 13.47 -2.05
CA ILE A 414 12.23 12.35 -2.93
C ILE A 414 13.30 11.27 -2.75
N THR A 415 12.89 10.09 -2.31
CA THR A 415 13.82 8.98 -2.08
C THR A 415 13.58 7.87 -3.09
N SER A 416 14.66 7.31 -3.62
CA SER A 416 14.60 6.14 -4.49
C SER A 416 15.78 5.20 -4.29
N LEU A 417 15.57 3.91 -4.54
CA LEU A 417 16.61 2.88 -4.47
C LEU A 417 16.96 2.41 -5.88
N LEU A 418 18.25 2.39 -6.23
CA LEU A 418 18.71 1.76 -7.46
C LEU A 418 18.72 0.22 -7.30
N PRO A 419 18.70 -0.54 -8.40
CA PRO A 419 18.70 -2.00 -8.32
C PRO A 419 19.89 -2.54 -7.49
N LEU A 420 19.63 -3.54 -6.64
CA LEU A 420 20.64 -4.07 -5.73
C LEU A 420 21.84 -4.67 -6.48
N LEU A 421 23.04 -4.35 -6.01
CA LEU A 421 24.28 -4.96 -6.49
C LEU A 421 24.56 -6.21 -5.65
N ARG A 422 24.78 -7.36 -6.30
CA ARG A 422 25.08 -8.65 -5.63
C ARG A 422 26.57 -8.75 -5.25
N ASP A 423 27.07 -7.74 -4.57
CA ASP A 423 28.45 -7.66 -4.07
C ASP A 423 28.46 -6.88 -2.74
N GLN A 424 29.53 -6.99 -1.97
CA GLN A 424 29.66 -6.45 -0.61
C GLN A 424 30.11 -4.98 -0.64
N ALA A 425 29.47 -4.11 0.15
CA ALA A 425 29.76 -2.65 0.14
C ALA A 425 31.03 -2.26 0.91
N HIS A 426 31.94 -3.22 1.19
CA HIS A 426 33.27 -2.94 1.70
C HIS A 426 34.37 -3.17 0.66
N SER A 427 34.04 -3.83 -0.46
CA SER A 427 34.97 -4.05 -1.55
C SER A 427 35.26 -2.72 -2.28
N VAL A 428 36.52 -2.51 -2.66
CA VAL A 428 36.94 -1.31 -3.41
C VAL A 428 36.28 -1.27 -4.78
N ALA A 429 36.07 -2.44 -5.41
CA ALA A 429 35.40 -2.58 -6.69
C ALA A 429 33.94 -2.12 -6.61
N THR A 430 33.20 -2.59 -5.62
CA THR A 430 31.78 -2.27 -5.42
C THR A 430 31.59 -0.80 -5.10
N ILE A 431 32.42 -0.21 -4.22
CA ILE A 431 32.33 1.22 -3.89
C ILE A 431 32.66 2.06 -5.13
N LYS A 432 33.72 1.73 -5.88
CA LYS A 432 34.08 2.45 -7.12
C LYS A 432 32.95 2.38 -8.14
N HIS A 433 32.34 1.22 -8.30
CA HIS A 433 31.20 1.02 -9.19
C HIS A 433 29.99 1.83 -8.74
N ALA A 434 29.64 1.77 -7.46
CA ALA A 434 28.54 2.55 -6.89
C ALA A 434 28.77 4.06 -7.08
N MET A 435 29.98 4.58 -6.82
CA MET A 435 30.34 5.98 -7.08
C MET A 435 30.10 6.37 -8.54
N LYS A 436 30.49 5.51 -9.50
CA LYS A 436 30.27 5.74 -10.93
C LYS A 436 28.78 5.77 -11.25
N LYS A 437 28.00 4.82 -10.73
CA LYS A 437 26.55 4.71 -10.97
C LYS A 437 25.76 5.86 -10.38
N VAL A 438 26.12 6.32 -9.17
CA VAL A 438 25.53 7.52 -8.58
C VAL A 438 25.79 8.72 -9.49
N ARG A 439 27.03 8.92 -9.95
CA ARG A 439 27.37 10.05 -10.83
C ARG A 439 26.60 10.00 -12.15
N GLU A 440 26.48 8.83 -12.77
CA GLU A 440 25.68 8.64 -13.99
C GLU A 440 24.20 9.00 -13.75
N ALA A 441 23.62 8.53 -12.64
CA ALA A 441 22.24 8.85 -12.28
C ALA A 441 22.04 10.36 -11.98
N VAL A 442 22.98 11.01 -11.27
CA VAL A 442 22.94 12.44 -10.99
C VAL A 442 23.10 13.26 -12.27
N ALA A 443 24.02 12.89 -13.16
CA ALA A 443 24.25 13.58 -14.43
C ALA A 443 23.01 13.49 -15.35
N ASN A 444 22.33 12.34 -15.36
CA ASN A 444 21.07 12.17 -16.10
C ASN A 444 19.94 13.04 -15.53
N SER A 445 19.85 13.15 -14.20
CA SER A 445 18.87 14.02 -13.54
C SER A 445 19.21 15.51 -13.65
N ARG A 446 20.48 15.89 -13.67
CA ARG A 446 20.91 17.30 -13.76
C ARG A 446 22.17 17.45 -14.62
N PRO A 447 22.00 17.64 -15.95
CA PRO A 447 23.13 17.88 -16.85
C PRO A 447 23.93 19.12 -16.40
N GLY A 448 25.24 18.97 -16.21
CA GLY A 448 26.15 20.09 -15.90
C GLY A 448 26.40 20.40 -14.41
N SER A 449 25.79 19.69 -13.46
CA SER A 449 26.20 19.75 -12.05
C SER A 449 27.39 18.83 -11.77
N TRP A 450 28.47 19.39 -11.24
CA TRP A 450 29.75 18.71 -11.10
C TRP A 450 29.88 17.90 -9.80
N SER A 451 29.18 18.29 -8.73
CA SER A 451 29.41 17.71 -7.40
C SER A 451 28.31 16.73 -6.99
N THR A 452 28.65 15.45 -6.91
CA THR A 452 27.81 14.39 -6.36
C THR A 452 28.08 14.21 -4.87
N THR A 453 27.07 14.37 -4.02
CA THR A 453 27.25 14.09 -2.58
C THR A 453 27.04 12.61 -2.29
N LEU A 454 28.06 11.95 -1.75
CA LEU A 454 28.02 10.55 -1.36
C LEU A 454 28.18 10.39 0.15
N CYS A 455 27.13 9.89 0.79
CA CYS A 455 27.10 9.50 2.19
C CYS A 455 27.61 8.06 2.33
N HIS A 456 28.93 7.87 2.33
CA HIS A 456 29.55 6.56 2.61
C HIS A 456 30.91 6.73 3.30
N GLY A 457 30.88 6.81 4.63
CA GLY A 457 32.02 7.18 5.48
C GLY A 457 33.13 6.14 5.66
N LYS A 458 33.38 5.25 4.69
CA LYS A 458 34.49 4.29 4.75
C LYS A 458 35.76 4.89 4.15
N ARG A 459 36.92 4.52 4.71
CA ARG A 459 38.26 4.95 4.27
C ARG A 459 38.49 4.78 2.76
N ASN A 460 38.02 3.66 2.21
CA ASN A 460 38.18 3.37 0.77
C ASN A 460 37.43 4.36 -0.12
N THR A 461 36.27 4.86 0.30
CA THR A 461 35.48 5.87 -0.43
C THR A 461 36.25 7.18 -0.54
N VAL A 462 36.82 7.63 0.59
CA VAL A 462 37.60 8.87 0.68
C VAL A 462 38.79 8.81 -0.27
N VAL A 463 39.56 7.73 -0.20
CA VAL A 463 40.73 7.53 -1.08
C VAL A 463 40.31 7.44 -2.55
N LEU A 464 39.20 6.75 -2.88
CA LEU A 464 38.69 6.68 -4.25
C LEU A 464 38.29 8.06 -4.77
N GLY A 465 37.57 8.84 -3.97
CA GLY A 465 37.19 10.22 -4.27
C GLY A 465 38.41 11.07 -4.61
N GLN A 466 39.38 11.10 -3.71
CA GLN A 466 40.58 11.93 -3.85
C GLN A 466 41.48 11.51 -5.02
N LYS A 467 41.83 10.21 -5.11
CA LYS A 467 42.93 9.76 -5.98
C LYS A 467 42.51 9.23 -7.34
N LYS A 468 41.26 8.80 -7.51
CA LYS A 468 40.82 8.08 -8.74
C LYS A 468 39.58 8.66 -9.40
N CYS A 469 38.68 9.25 -8.62
CA CYS A 469 37.39 9.74 -9.12
C CYS A 469 37.38 11.27 -9.35
N GLY A 470 38.24 12.03 -8.65
CA GLY A 470 38.37 13.49 -8.71
C GLY A 470 37.68 14.16 -7.53
N GLU A 471 38.44 14.99 -6.78
CA GLU A 471 37.93 15.73 -5.61
C GLU A 471 36.87 16.77 -6.00
N ASP A 472 36.98 17.34 -7.20
CA ASP A 472 36.03 18.28 -7.79
C ASP A 472 34.65 17.66 -8.07
N LYS A 473 34.57 16.33 -8.13
CA LYS A 473 33.38 15.59 -8.59
C LYS A 473 32.53 15.00 -7.46
N TYR A 474 33.09 14.86 -6.27
CA TYR A 474 32.43 14.20 -5.16
C TYR A 474 32.58 14.97 -3.85
N VAL A 475 31.45 15.17 -3.18
CA VAL A 475 31.43 15.59 -1.77
C VAL A 475 31.15 14.36 -0.93
N ILE A 476 32.12 13.92 -0.14
CA ILE A 476 31.96 12.73 0.70
C ILE A 476 31.49 13.17 2.09
N MET A 477 30.29 12.74 2.47
CA MET A 477 29.75 12.98 3.80
C MET A 477 29.98 11.75 4.67
N PHE A 478 30.64 11.94 5.81
CA PHE A 478 30.76 10.89 6.82
C PHE A 478 29.43 10.74 7.56
N GLY A 479 29.14 9.51 8.01
CA GLY A 479 27.96 9.26 8.83
C GLY A 479 28.05 10.04 10.14
N TRP A 480 27.00 10.80 10.46
CA TRP A 480 26.95 11.67 11.64
C TRP A 480 27.28 10.93 12.93
N LEU A 481 26.75 9.72 13.10
CA LEU A 481 27.04 8.87 14.26
C LEU A 481 28.54 8.55 14.41
N HIS A 482 29.24 8.29 13.31
CA HIS A 482 30.67 8.00 13.36
C HIS A 482 31.51 9.25 13.60
N ILE A 483 31.07 10.42 13.09
CA ILE A 483 31.68 11.71 13.43
C ILE A 483 31.55 11.93 14.94
N GLU A 484 30.34 11.82 15.48
CA GLU A 484 30.07 12.00 16.91
C GLU A 484 30.88 11.02 17.77
N MET A 485 30.86 9.72 17.44
CA MET A 485 31.62 8.72 18.17
C MET A 485 33.14 9.02 18.15
N THR A 486 33.67 9.54 17.05
CA THR A 486 35.08 9.92 16.94
C THR A 486 35.40 11.16 17.77
N ALA A 487 34.52 12.18 17.75
CA ALA A 487 34.64 13.36 18.59
C ALA A 487 34.60 13.00 20.08
N LEU A 488 33.65 12.16 20.50
CA LEU A 488 33.54 11.69 21.88
C LEU A 488 34.77 10.89 22.32
N LYS A 489 35.34 10.03 21.46
CA LYS A 489 36.61 9.34 21.75
C LYS A 489 37.79 10.30 21.90
N SER A 490 37.81 11.37 21.11
CA SER A 490 38.86 12.38 21.18
C SER A 490 38.77 13.15 22.50
N ILE A 491 37.57 13.59 22.88
CA ILE A 491 37.30 14.21 24.18
C ILE A 491 37.64 13.24 25.32
N GLY A 492 37.21 11.98 25.22
CA GLY A 492 37.52 10.94 26.20
C GLY A 492 39.03 10.73 26.36
N SER A 493 39.81 10.84 25.29
CA SER A 493 41.28 10.78 25.36
C SER A 493 41.88 12.00 26.07
N MET A 494 41.29 13.18 25.89
CA MET A 494 41.70 14.40 26.62
C MET A 494 41.34 14.35 28.10
N LEU A 495 40.21 13.71 28.43
CA LEU A 495 39.74 13.54 29.81
C LEU A 495 40.35 12.31 30.50
N ALA A 496 41.11 11.48 29.78
CA ALA A 496 41.82 10.37 30.39
C ALA A 496 42.73 10.90 31.51
N ASP A 497 42.73 10.22 32.65
CA ASP A 497 43.53 10.57 33.84
C ASP A 497 43.21 11.94 34.49
N SER A 498 42.19 12.67 34.01
CA SER A 498 41.72 13.92 34.63
C SER A 498 40.98 13.75 35.96
N GLY A 499 40.65 12.51 36.35
CA GLY A 499 39.74 12.21 37.45
C GLY A 499 38.25 12.30 37.09
N TRP A 500 37.89 12.61 35.84
CA TRP A 500 36.50 12.73 35.39
C TRP A 500 35.64 11.49 35.68
N THR A 501 36.16 10.29 35.39
CA THR A 501 35.43 9.03 35.63
C THR A 501 35.24 8.77 37.13
N SER A 502 36.25 9.04 37.95
CA SER A 502 36.13 8.96 39.42
C SER A 502 35.06 9.91 39.95
N ALA A 503 35.03 11.15 39.46
CA ALA A 503 34.03 12.14 39.88
C ALA A 503 32.59 11.68 39.55
N LEU A 504 32.38 11.06 38.37
CA LEU A 504 31.06 10.50 38.01
C LEU A 504 30.65 9.32 38.91
N VAL A 505 31.61 8.50 39.34
CA VAL A 505 31.37 7.35 40.21
C VAL A 505 31.10 7.78 41.65
N GLU A 506 31.91 8.71 42.17
CA GLU A 506 31.76 9.27 43.52
C GLU A 506 30.45 10.04 43.67
N ALA A 507 29.99 10.70 42.61
CA ALA A 507 28.70 11.38 42.57
C ALA A 507 27.50 10.43 42.34
N ASP A 508 27.72 9.11 42.33
CA ASP A 508 26.71 8.06 42.11
C ASP A 508 25.89 8.23 40.81
N VAL A 509 26.51 8.85 39.79
CA VAL A 509 25.87 9.05 38.47
C VAL A 509 25.89 7.74 37.70
N VAL A 510 26.99 6.99 37.79
CA VAL A 510 27.20 5.69 37.11
C VAL A 510 28.19 4.80 37.87
N SER A 511 28.14 3.50 37.61
CA SER A 511 29.15 2.55 38.10
C SER A 511 30.51 2.71 37.41
N SER A 512 31.60 2.29 38.05
CA SER A 512 32.96 2.49 37.51
C SER A 512 33.16 1.87 36.13
N GLY A 513 32.68 0.64 35.90
CA GLY A 513 32.77 0.01 34.59
C GLY A 513 31.98 0.73 33.49
N THR A 514 30.91 1.45 33.86
CA THR A 514 30.17 2.29 32.91
C THR A 514 30.89 3.62 32.67
N ALA A 515 31.47 4.23 33.70
CA ALA A 515 32.24 5.48 33.58
C ALA A 515 33.44 5.31 32.64
N ASP A 516 34.20 4.22 32.77
CA ASP A 516 35.35 3.94 31.90
C ASP A 516 34.94 3.73 30.44
N SER A 517 33.73 3.19 30.20
CA SER A 517 33.19 3.03 28.86
C SER A 517 32.94 4.36 28.13
N PHE A 518 32.85 5.47 28.88
CA PHE A 518 32.64 6.80 28.31
C PHE A 518 33.90 7.37 27.66
N LEU A 519 35.09 7.07 28.19
CA LEU A 519 36.37 7.48 27.59
C LEU A 519 36.55 6.91 26.17
N SER A 520 36.06 5.70 25.95
CA SER A 520 36.10 5.02 24.64
C SER A 520 34.85 5.22 23.79
N ALA A 521 33.87 5.98 24.28
CA ALA A 521 32.56 6.19 23.66
C ALA A 521 31.88 4.89 23.17
N THR A 522 31.98 3.81 23.97
CA THR A 522 31.44 2.49 23.60
C THR A 522 29.91 2.53 23.47
N ASN A 523 29.24 3.41 24.22
CA ASN A 523 27.82 3.71 24.07
C ASN A 523 27.61 5.22 23.87
N VAL A 524 27.44 5.64 22.61
CA VAL A 524 27.32 7.06 22.23
C VAL A 524 26.24 7.79 23.03
N THR A 525 25.07 7.18 23.23
CA THR A 525 23.96 7.82 23.97
C THR A 525 24.31 8.08 25.43
N LYS A 526 24.86 7.08 26.12
CA LYS A 526 25.24 7.23 27.54
C LYS A 526 26.42 8.20 27.69
N THR A 527 27.41 8.12 26.81
CA THR A 527 28.56 9.03 26.81
C THR A 527 28.12 10.47 26.57
N ARG A 528 27.21 10.72 25.62
CA ARG A 528 26.62 12.04 25.39
C ARG A 528 25.93 12.58 26.65
N GLN A 529 25.11 11.75 27.30
CA GLN A 529 24.43 12.13 28.54
C GLN A 529 25.44 12.47 29.65
N ALA A 530 26.49 11.68 29.81
CA ALA A 530 27.53 11.94 30.81
C ALA A 530 28.24 13.29 30.57
N HIS A 531 28.55 13.64 29.32
CA HIS A 531 29.09 14.96 28.98
C HIS A 531 28.09 16.09 29.25
N GLN A 532 26.80 15.89 28.97
CA GLN A 532 25.77 16.90 29.28
C GLN A 532 25.67 17.14 30.78
N VAL A 533 25.61 16.08 31.59
CA VAL A 533 25.59 16.18 33.06
C VAL A 533 26.85 16.90 33.56
N THR A 534 28.02 16.51 33.04
CA THR A 534 29.29 17.14 33.40
C THR A 534 29.30 18.63 33.06
N ALA A 535 28.85 19.02 31.87
CA ALA A 535 28.76 20.41 31.43
C ALA A 535 27.83 21.23 32.34
N CYS A 536 26.65 20.70 32.68
CA CYS A 536 25.73 21.34 33.61
C CYS A 536 26.34 21.53 35.01
N SER A 537 27.00 20.50 35.54
CA SER A 537 27.65 20.55 36.87
C SER A 537 28.79 21.57 36.89
N LEU A 538 29.67 21.57 35.88
CA LEU A 538 30.75 22.54 35.76
C LEU A 538 30.21 23.97 35.60
N PHE A 539 29.14 24.15 34.83
CA PHE A 539 28.50 25.45 34.66
C PHE A 539 27.94 25.97 36.00
N GLN A 540 27.32 25.13 36.82
CA GLN A 540 26.85 25.53 38.15
C GLN A 540 28.02 25.96 39.06
N LEU A 541 29.14 25.24 39.02
CA LEU A 541 30.35 25.60 39.78
C LEU A 541 30.92 26.94 39.29
N LEU A 542 31.05 27.12 37.98
CA LEU A 542 31.49 28.39 37.37
C LEU A 542 30.57 29.56 37.76
N LYS A 543 29.25 29.35 37.76
CA LYS A 543 28.29 30.37 38.20
C LYS A 543 28.44 30.73 39.67
N LYS A 544 28.71 29.77 40.55
CA LYS A 544 28.98 30.04 41.97
C LYS A 544 30.22 30.92 42.14
N VAL A 545 31.31 30.60 41.42
CA VAL A 545 32.55 31.40 41.45
C VAL A 545 32.30 32.80 40.91
N TYR A 546 31.57 32.93 39.80
CA TYR A 546 31.21 34.23 39.26
C TYR A 546 30.35 35.07 40.22
N SER A 547 29.41 34.46 40.95
CA SER A 547 28.64 35.16 41.98
C SER A 547 29.52 35.67 43.12
N SER A 548 30.55 34.92 43.52
CA SER A 548 31.55 35.38 44.49
C SER A 548 32.37 36.56 43.95
N TYR A 549 32.82 36.48 42.69
CA TYR A 549 33.48 37.59 42.01
C TYR A 549 32.64 38.87 42.01
N LEU A 550 31.35 38.77 41.68
CA LEU A 550 30.44 39.92 41.69
C LEU A 550 30.26 40.51 43.10
N ALA A 551 30.22 39.67 44.14
CA ALA A 551 30.10 40.12 45.52
C ALA A 551 31.37 40.85 46.02
N GLU A 552 32.55 40.52 45.47
CA GLU A 552 33.81 41.20 45.78
C GLU A 552 34.01 42.51 44.99
N HIS A 553 33.38 42.63 43.81
CA HIS A 553 33.50 43.80 42.93
C HIS A 553 32.39 44.84 43.10
N SER A 554 31.36 44.57 43.92
CA SER A 554 30.26 45.53 44.16
C SER A 554 30.63 46.77 44.99
N ASP A 555 31.86 46.82 45.52
CA ASP A 555 32.37 47.92 46.36
C ASP A 555 33.22 48.96 45.58
N GLY A 556 33.37 48.82 44.24
CA GLY A 556 34.15 49.74 43.38
C GLY A 556 33.34 50.40 42.26
N ASP A 557 33.82 51.54 41.75
CA ASP A 557 33.19 52.35 40.67
C ASP A 557 33.35 51.76 39.25
N GLU A 558 33.93 50.56 39.09
CA GLU A 558 34.12 49.91 37.78
C GLU A 558 32.97 48.94 37.44
N GLU A 559 32.46 49.03 36.20
CA GLU A 559 31.36 48.18 35.71
C GLU A 559 31.82 46.72 35.60
N ALA A 560 31.19 45.81 36.35
CA ALA A 560 31.55 44.40 36.35
C ALA A 560 31.33 43.76 34.97
N SER A 561 32.36 43.08 34.45
CA SER A 561 32.28 42.36 33.17
C SER A 561 31.16 41.32 33.17
N SER A 562 30.49 41.13 32.03
CA SER A 562 29.45 40.11 31.90
C SER A 562 30.00 38.70 32.13
N PHE A 563 29.16 37.73 32.49
CA PHE A 563 29.58 36.34 32.74
C PHE A 563 30.40 35.75 31.58
N VAL A 564 30.03 36.05 30.33
CA VAL A 564 30.72 35.54 29.14
C VAL A 564 32.08 36.23 28.98
N GLU A 565 32.15 37.54 29.15
CA GLU A 565 33.40 38.30 29.06
C GLU A 565 34.36 37.94 30.19
N TRP A 566 33.84 37.70 31.40
CA TRP A 566 34.61 37.25 32.55
C TRP A 566 35.21 35.84 32.33
N CYS A 567 34.45 34.93 31.73
CA CYS A 567 34.98 33.62 31.36
C CYS A 567 36.09 33.72 30.30
N ASP A 568 35.94 34.62 29.32
CA ASP A 568 36.93 34.85 28.26
C ASP A 568 38.20 35.55 28.78
N SER A 569 38.07 36.47 29.76
CA SER A 569 39.19 37.26 30.31
C SER A 569 39.99 36.52 31.38
N SER A 570 39.39 35.59 32.12
CA SER A 570 40.00 34.93 33.29
C SER A 570 41.08 33.87 32.97
N HIS A 571 41.70 33.91 31.80
CA HIS A 571 42.76 32.97 31.38
C HIS A 571 42.41 31.47 31.56
N PHE A 572 41.17 31.06 31.28
CA PHE A 572 40.89 29.64 30.98
C PHE A 572 41.23 29.24 29.53
N GLY A 573 41.69 30.20 28.71
CA GLY A 573 41.97 30.06 27.28
C GLY A 573 43.44 29.85 26.85
N SER A 574 44.40 29.66 27.76
CA SER A 574 45.78 29.32 27.37
C SER A 574 45.99 27.80 27.22
N LEU A 575 45.21 27.18 26.34
CA LEU A 575 45.52 25.87 25.78
C LEU A 575 45.38 25.99 24.26
N SER A 576 46.33 26.71 23.66
CA SER A 576 46.64 26.64 22.23
C SER A 576 47.70 25.59 21.98
#